data_AF-A0A5E4K5R0-F1
#
_entry.id   AF-A0A5E4K5R0-F1
#
_cell.length_a   1.000
_cell.length_b   1.000
_cell.length_c   1.000
_cell.angle_alpha   90.00
_cell.angle_beta   90.00
_cell.angle_gamma   90.00
#
_symmetry.space_group_name_H-M   'P 1'
#
loop_
_entity.id
_entity.type
_entity.pdbx_description
1 polymer ?
#
loop_
_entity_poly.entity_id
_entity_poly.type
_entity_poly.pdbx_seq_one_letter_code
_entity_poly.pdbx_strand_id
1 'polypeptide(L)' 'MGTIIVKNVVKRKPGYLYYLDGKGNVCEAKMSRGGKKKKKKKR' A
#
# COMPACT_ATOMS: atom_id res chain seq x y z
N MET A 1 20.87 -11.59 -13.75
CA MET A 1 20.94 -10.56 -12.70
C MET A 1 19.95 -9.45 -13.06
N GLY A 2 19.10 -9.02 -12.13
CA GLY A 2 18.19 -7.90 -12.39
C GLY A 2 18.92 -6.56 -12.30
N THR A 3 18.67 -5.65 -13.24
CA THR A 3 19.23 -4.28 -13.23
C THR A 3 18.15 -3.29 -12.79
N ILE A 4 18.56 -2.25 -12.05
CA ILE A 4 17.67 -1.17 -11.65
C ILE A 4 17.50 -0.21 -12.83
N ILE A 5 16.30 -0.15 -13.39
CA ILE A 5 16.00 0.74 -14.54
C ILE A 5 15.75 2.18 -14.07
N VAL A 6 15.01 2.36 -12.96
CA VAL A 6 14.65 3.69 -12.43
C VAL A 6 14.64 3.66 -10.90
N LYS A 7 15.18 4.71 -10.27
CA LYS A 7 15.11 4.93 -8.81
C LYS A 7 13.98 5.90 -8.48
N ASN A 8 13.42 5.79 -7.27
CA ASN A 8 12.45 6.75 -6.71
C ASN A 8 11.19 6.98 -7.58
N VAL A 9 10.69 5.93 -8.25
CA VAL A 9 9.53 5.99 -9.14
C VAL A 9 8.25 6.49 -8.45
N VAL A 10 8.17 6.34 -7.11
CA VAL A 10 7.06 6.82 -6.31
C VAL A 10 7.53 7.62 -5.09
N LYS A 11 6.86 8.75 -4.83
CA LYS A 11 6.99 9.51 -3.59
C LYS A 11 6.03 8.92 -2.56
N ARG A 12 6.57 8.27 -1.52
CA ARG A 12 5.76 7.63 -0.48
C ARG A 12 5.14 8.67 0.44
N LYS A 13 3.82 8.60 0.61
CA LYS A 13 3.09 9.45 1.55
C LYS A 13 3.00 8.79 2.92
N PRO A 14 3.11 9.55 4.02
CA PRO A 14 2.92 9.01 5.35
C PRO A 14 1.49 8.48 5.53
N GLY A 15 1.36 7.27 6.09
CA GLY A 15 0.05 6.63 6.34
C GLY A 15 -0.53 5.85 5.17
N TYR A 16 0.26 5.61 4.13
CA TYR A 16 -0.10 4.75 3.02
C TYR A 16 0.84 3.54 2.92
N LEU A 17 0.26 2.40 2.54
CA LEU A 17 0.96 1.17 2.20
C LEU A 17 1.17 1.14 0.68
N TYR A 18 2.39 0.84 0.27
CA TYR A 18 2.77 0.67 -1.14
C TYR A 18 3.19 -0.78 -1.37
N TYR A 19 2.63 -1.44 -2.38
CA TYR A 19 2.91 -2.84 -2.71
C TYR A 19 2.89 -3.06 -4.22
N LEU A 20 3.43 -4.19 -4.66
CA LEU A 20 3.37 -4.65 -6.04
C LEU A 20 2.24 -5.66 -6.20
N ASP A 21 1.42 -5.51 -7.22
CA ASP A 21 0.43 -6.53 -7.60
C ASP A 21 1.06 -7.61 -8.49
N GLY A 22 0.29 -8.68 -8.78
CA GLY A 22 0.75 -9.76 -9.67
C GLY A 22 0.98 -9.35 -11.13
N LYS A 23 0.55 -8.13 -11.52
CA LYS A 23 0.81 -7.55 -12.84
C LYS A 23 2.03 -6.63 -12.85
N GLY A 24 2.70 -6.46 -11.70
CA GLY A 24 3.88 -5.61 -11.56
C GLY A 24 3.59 -4.12 -11.34
N ASN A 25 2.34 -3.73 -11.06
CA ASN A 25 1.99 -2.34 -10.79
C ASN A 25 2.31 -1.95 -9.35
N VAL A 26 2.68 -0.69 -9.13
CA VAL A 26 2.77 -0.12 -7.78
C VAL A 26 1.40 0.40 -7.35
N CYS A 27 0.84 -0.21 -6.30
CA CYS A 27 -0.46 0.18 -5.74
C CYS A 27 -0.29 0.97 -4.44
N GLU A 28 -1.20 1.93 -4.19
CA GLU A 28 -1.28 2.74 -2.96
C GLU A 28 -2.56 2.38 -2.17
N ALA A 29 -2.44 2.10 -0.88
CA ALA A 29 -3.58 1.84 0.00
C ALA A 29 -3.48 2.61 1.32
N LYS A 30 -4.58 3.23 1.76
CA LYS A 30 -4.61 3.95 3.05
C LYS A 30 -4.51 2.96 4.21
N MET A 31 -3.52 3.14 5.08
CA MET A 31 -3.32 2.24 6.22
C MET A 31 -4.49 2.33 7.18
N SER A 32 -5.06 1.18 7.55
CA SER A 32 -5.99 1.09 8.67
C SER A 32 -5.22 1.23 9.98
N ARG A 33 -4.93 2.47 10.38
CA ARG A 33 -4.44 2.75 11.72
C ARG A 33 -5.56 2.44 12.71
N GLY A 34 -5.29 1.55 13.67
CA GLY A 34 -6.27 1.08 14.63
C GLY A 34 -6.82 2.21 15.50
N GLY A 35 -7.87 2.88 15.03
CA GLY A 35 -8.50 4.00 15.75
C GLY A 35 -10.03 3.91 15.83
N LYS A 36 -10.65 2.95 15.11
CA LYS A 36 -12.08 2.66 15.23
C LYS A 36 -12.29 1.16 15.36
N LYS A 37 -12.77 0.71 16.52
CA LYS A 37 -13.36 -0.63 16.67
C LYS A 37 -14.44 -0.77 15.60
N LYS A 38 -14.25 -1.63 14.60
CA LYS A 38 -15.32 -2.00 13.66
C LYS A 38 -16.47 -2.52 14.52
N LYS A 39 -17.63 -1.83 14.50
CA LYS A 39 -18.85 -2.35 15.13
C LYS A 39 -19.11 -3.74 14.52
N LYS A 40 -19.28 -4.74 15.38
CA LYS A 40 -19.58 -6.12 14.98
C LYS A 40 -20.83 -6.07 14.11
N LYS A 41 -20.72 -6.42 12.82
CA LYS A 41 -21.87 -6.53 11.93
C LYS A 41 -22.78 -7.60 12.55
N LYS A 42 -23.95 -7.21 13.08
CA LYS A 42 -24.98 -8.17 13.47
C LYS A 42 -25.36 -8.92 12.20
N ARG A 43 -25.14 -10.24 12.21
CA ARG A 43 -25.71 -11.16 11.22
C ARG A 43 -27.22 -11.21 11.42
#